data_AF-X2JKP5-F1
#
_entry.id   AF-X2JKP5-F1
#
_cell.length_a   1.000
_cell.length_b   1.000
_cell.length_c   1.000
_cell.angle_alpha   90.00
_cell.angle_beta   90.00
_cell.angle_gamma   90.00
#
_symmetry.space_group_name_H-M   'P 1'
#
loop_
_entity.id
_entity.type
_entity.pdbx_description
1 polymer ?
#
loop_
_entity_poly.entity_id
_entity_poly.type
_entity_poly.pdbx_seq_one_letter_code
_entity_poly.pdbx_strand_id
1 'polypeptide(L)'
;AITRMGPESSEKEKYLIHGGRTPNNELSSRLYIISQDSRGCNKKVVLQCIEKELVGEVPESRYGHTVNIVHSHGKTACLLFGGRSYVPSGQRTTENWNSVVDCPPLVFLIDLEFGCCSSYNLPQLTDGQSFHVSLSRKDCVYVLGGHTLASDSRPPRLFKLRVELLLGRPVISCDVLTGGISLSSAIVTQVGPESEFVIMGGYESDNKKRLECNTVSLDESGIHLTSRESLDWTSEIRQSKTWFGGSMEEGSVILGVPAEGRQLLSESNYFYLVKFCQEEDPLQNCSQESTDQEQEDTAQLEDSEELYFSREPHEIEDDGV
;
A
#
# COMPACT_ATOMS: atom_id res chain seq x y z
N ALA A 1 -4.08 -2.28 7.74
CA ALA A 1 -3.28 -1.21 7.11
C ALA A 1 -1.89 -1.76 6.83
N ILE A 2 -1.24 -1.34 5.75
CA ILE A 2 0.07 -1.86 5.34
C ILE A 2 0.99 -0.68 5.08
N THR A 3 2.25 -0.75 5.53
CA THR A 3 3.27 0.22 5.18
C THR A 3 4.62 -0.44 4.97
N ARG A 4 5.40 0.17 4.06
CA ARG A 4 6.76 -0.24 3.74
C ARG A 4 7.71 0.43 4.73
N MET A 5 8.60 -0.35 5.32
CA MET A 5 9.71 0.13 6.13
C MET A 5 10.99 -0.10 5.35
N GLY A 6 11.61 1.01 4.93
CA GLY A 6 12.84 0.98 4.16
C GLY A 6 14.01 0.38 4.95
N PRO A 7 15.11 0.01 4.27
CA PRO A 7 16.26 -0.59 4.91
C PRO A 7 16.98 0.41 5.83
N GLU A 8 17.09 0.11 7.13
CA GLU A 8 17.98 0.85 8.03
C GLU A 8 19.42 0.39 7.79
N SER A 9 20.16 1.06 6.89
CA SER A 9 21.62 0.98 6.72
C SER A 9 22.30 -0.41 6.72
N SER A 10 21.59 -1.48 6.35
CA SER A 10 22.07 -2.85 6.05
C SER A 10 20.96 -3.91 6.16
N GLU A 11 19.81 -3.56 6.75
CA GLU A 11 18.69 -4.49 6.88
C GLU A 11 17.91 -4.72 5.58
N LYS A 12 17.31 -5.90 5.44
CA LYS A 12 16.36 -6.19 4.37
C LYS A 12 15.08 -5.38 4.57
N GLU A 13 14.41 -5.09 3.47
CA GLU A 13 13.09 -4.47 3.44
C GLU A 13 12.05 -5.24 4.27
N LYS A 14 11.20 -4.49 4.98
CA LYS A 14 10.16 -5.01 5.87
C LYS A 14 8.82 -4.34 5.54
N TYR A 15 7.74 -5.06 5.72
CA TYR A 15 6.37 -4.54 5.65
C TYR A 15 5.68 -4.72 6.98
N LEU A 16 5.01 -3.67 7.44
CA LEU A 16 4.19 -3.71 8.65
C LEU A 16 2.73 -3.88 8.26
N ILE A 17 2.04 -4.83 8.88
CA ILE A 17 0.61 -5.06 8.72
C ILE A 17 -0.06 -4.94 10.08
N HIS A 18 -0.96 -3.98 10.22
CA HIS A 18 -1.75 -3.82 11.44
C HIS A 18 -3.25 -3.99 11.19
N GLY A 19 -3.89 -4.71 12.09
CA GLY A 19 -5.34 -4.90 12.16
C GLY A 19 -5.95 -5.55 10.92
N GLY A 20 -7.11 -5.03 10.48
CA GLY A 20 -7.88 -5.63 9.39
C GLY A 20 -8.92 -6.64 9.89
N ARG A 21 -9.66 -7.20 8.93
CA ARG A 21 -10.76 -8.14 9.18
C ARG A 21 -10.33 -9.56 8.80
N THR A 22 -10.51 -10.51 9.71
CA THR A 22 -10.21 -11.94 9.49
C THR A 22 -11.28 -12.57 8.60
N PRO A 23 -11.04 -13.78 8.04
CA PRO A 23 -12.06 -14.52 7.30
C PRO A 23 -13.35 -14.77 8.09
N ASN A 24 -13.26 -14.84 9.42
CA ASN A 24 -14.39 -15.01 10.33
C ASN A 24 -15.07 -13.69 10.71
N ASN A 25 -14.76 -12.59 10.02
CA ASN A 25 -15.26 -11.26 10.30
C ASN A 25 -14.86 -10.71 11.67
N GLU A 26 -13.79 -11.20 12.29
CA GLU A 26 -13.23 -10.60 13.50
C GLU A 26 -12.27 -9.47 13.12
N LEU A 27 -12.11 -8.47 14.00
CA LEU A 27 -11.12 -7.42 13.81
C LEU A 27 -9.86 -7.76 14.60
N SER A 28 -8.71 -7.73 13.92
CA SER A 28 -7.41 -7.87 14.57
C SER A 28 -6.96 -6.53 15.16
N SER A 29 -6.28 -6.59 16.30
CA SER A 29 -5.49 -5.51 16.90
C SER A 29 -3.98 -5.78 16.81
N ARG A 30 -3.58 -6.85 16.13
CA ARG A 30 -2.20 -7.32 16.08
C ARG A 30 -1.39 -6.56 15.03
N LEU A 31 -0.11 -6.40 15.31
CA LEU A 31 0.90 -5.90 14.39
C LEU A 31 1.79 -7.06 13.93
N TYR A 32 1.94 -7.21 12.63
CA TYR A 32 2.83 -8.19 12.01
C TYR A 32 3.92 -7.47 11.23
N ILE A 33 5.14 -7.98 11.33
CA ILE A 33 6.30 -7.54 10.53
C ILE A 33 6.62 -8.67 9.58
N ILE A 34 6.50 -8.39 8.28
CA ILE A 34 6.83 -9.31 7.21
C ILE A 34 8.16 -8.90 6.61
N SER A 35 9.06 -9.86 6.42
CA SER A 35 10.36 -9.64 5.80
C SER A 35 10.77 -10.83 4.95
N GLN A 36 11.74 -10.63 4.05
CA GLN A 36 12.32 -11.73 3.29
C GLN A 36 13.34 -12.49 4.14
N ASP A 37 13.03 -13.75 4.44
CA ASP A 37 13.94 -14.64 5.18
C ASP A 37 15.06 -15.14 4.27
N SER A 38 14.71 -15.89 3.23
CA SER A 38 15.66 -16.49 2.30
C SER A 38 15.14 -16.49 0.86
N ARG A 39 16.07 -16.59 -0.08
CA ARG A 39 15.80 -16.77 -1.51
C ARG A 39 16.45 -18.06 -1.96
N GLY A 40 15.63 -19.05 -2.27
CA GLY A 40 16.08 -20.35 -2.76
C GLY A 40 16.35 -20.35 -4.27
N CYS A 41 16.72 -21.52 -4.80
CA CYS A 41 16.82 -21.74 -6.24
C CYS A 41 15.47 -21.51 -6.94
N ASN A 42 15.50 -21.25 -8.25
CA ASN A 42 14.30 -21.05 -9.10
C ASN A 42 13.38 -19.89 -8.66
N LYS A 43 13.94 -18.78 -8.18
CA LYS A 43 13.21 -17.59 -7.73
C LYS A 43 12.24 -17.83 -6.55
N LYS A 44 12.34 -18.96 -5.84
CA LYS A 44 11.55 -19.21 -4.63
C LYS A 44 11.93 -18.22 -3.53
N VAL A 45 10.95 -17.52 -2.98
CA VAL A 45 11.12 -16.60 -1.85
C VAL A 45 10.47 -17.21 -0.61
N VAL A 46 11.17 -17.18 0.51
CA VAL A 46 10.62 -17.52 1.83
C VAL A 46 10.46 -16.22 2.59
N LEU A 47 9.24 -15.98 3.07
CA LEU A 47 8.90 -14.82 3.90
C LEU A 47 8.84 -15.25 5.35
N GLN A 48 9.32 -14.38 6.23
CA GLN A 48 9.12 -14.48 7.67
C GLN A 48 8.07 -13.47 8.09
N CYS A 49 7.09 -13.93 8.88
CA CYS A 49 6.07 -13.10 9.50
C CYS A 49 6.22 -13.20 11.02
N ILE A 50 6.52 -12.09 11.67
CA ILE A 50 6.68 -12.01 13.13
C ILE A 50 5.53 -11.17 13.68
N GLU A 51 4.77 -11.73 14.62
CA GLU A 51 3.83 -10.94 15.42
C GLU A 51 4.62 -10.09 16.41
N LYS A 52 4.46 -8.76 16.32
CA LYS A 52 5.03 -7.81 17.29
C LYS A 52 4.02 -7.61 18.41
N GLU A 53 4.39 -8.00 19.62
CA GLU A 53 3.59 -7.69 20.81
C GLU A 53 3.52 -6.18 21.03
N LEU A 54 2.30 -5.69 21.26
CA LEU A 54 2.04 -4.27 21.53
C LEU A 54 1.63 -4.09 22.99
N VAL A 55 2.20 -3.07 23.64
CA VAL A 55 1.95 -2.76 25.06
C VAL A 55 1.67 -1.27 25.25
N GLY A 56 1.12 -0.88 26.40
CA GLY A 56 0.76 0.51 26.69
C GLY A 56 -0.63 0.87 26.16
N GLU A 57 -0.76 2.02 25.49
CA GLU A 57 -2.03 2.52 24.95
C GLU A 57 -2.32 1.91 23.57
N VAL A 58 -2.52 0.58 23.54
CA VAL A 58 -2.72 -0.19 22.31
C VAL A 58 -4.01 0.24 21.59
N PRO A 59 -3.96 0.53 20.27
CA PRO A 59 -5.16 0.86 19.51
C PRO A 59 -6.13 -0.32 19.48
N GLU A 60 -7.43 -0.04 19.62
CA GLU A 60 -8.47 -1.07 19.45
C GLU A 60 -8.42 -1.73 18.06
N SER A 61 -8.94 -2.96 17.98
CA SER A 61 -9.08 -3.71 16.74
C SER A 61 -9.87 -2.93 15.69
N ARG A 62 -9.28 -2.75 14.51
CA ARG A 62 -9.82 -1.84 13.48
C ARG A 62 -9.39 -2.17 12.06
N TYR A 63 -10.14 -1.67 11.09
CA TYR A 63 -9.83 -1.76 9.65
C TYR A 63 -10.09 -0.41 8.96
N GLY A 64 -9.61 -0.23 7.72
CA GLY A 64 -9.76 1.05 7.01
C GLY A 64 -8.97 2.22 7.62
N HIS A 65 -8.03 1.94 8.52
CA HIS A 65 -7.06 2.92 9.05
C HIS A 65 -5.79 2.92 8.19
N THR A 66 -4.91 3.86 8.46
CA THR A 66 -3.57 3.92 7.84
C THR A 66 -2.47 3.71 8.87
N VAL A 67 -1.32 3.23 8.39
CA VAL A 67 -0.08 3.13 9.15
C VAL A 67 1.04 3.70 8.29
N ASN A 68 1.97 4.43 8.90
CA ASN A 68 3.10 5.06 8.21
C ASN A 68 4.34 5.00 9.08
N ILE A 69 5.51 4.83 8.46
CA ILE A 69 6.79 4.99 9.14
C ILE A 69 7.19 6.46 9.13
N VAL A 70 7.60 6.98 10.29
CA VAL A 70 8.20 8.30 10.43
C VAL A 70 9.63 8.18 10.95
N HIS A 71 10.50 9.04 10.43
CA HIS A 71 11.91 9.11 10.80
C HIS A 71 12.22 10.50 11.32
N SER A 72 12.73 10.59 12.55
CA SER A 72 13.02 11.87 13.21
C SER A 72 14.22 11.72 14.13
N HIS A 73 15.19 12.63 14.02
CA HIS A 73 16.43 12.61 14.81
C HIS A 73 17.19 11.26 14.82
N GLY A 74 17.17 10.55 13.68
CA GLY A 74 17.82 9.23 13.54
C GLY A 74 17.06 8.07 14.22
N LYS A 75 15.83 8.31 14.69
CA LYS A 75 14.93 7.30 15.24
C LYS A 75 13.76 7.05 14.30
N THR A 76 13.16 5.87 14.42
CA THR A 76 12.04 5.41 13.61
C THR A 76 10.85 5.06 14.51
N ALA A 77 9.64 5.44 14.10
CA ALA A 77 8.41 5.02 14.76
C ALA A 77 7.30 4.76 13.74
N CYS A 78 6.32 3.94 14.11
CA CYS A 78 5.12 3.72 13.31
C CYS A 78 3.99 4.63 13.83
N LEU A 79 3.43 5.44 12.93
CA LEU A 79 2.25 6.26 13.17
C LEU A 79 1.01 5.54 12.65
N LEU A 80 -0.03 5.44 13.47
CA LEU A 80 -1.33 4.87 13.10
C LEU A 80 -2.45 5.89 13.30
N PHE A 81 -3.37 5.97 12.34
CA PHE A 81 -4.50 6.90 12.42
C PHE A 81 -5.80 6.38 11.77
N GLY A 82 -6.93 6.71 12.43
CA GLY A 82 -8.30 6.49 11.96
C GLY A 82 -8.75 5.03 11.94
N GLY A 83 -9.68 4.72 11.04
CA GLY A 83 -10.30 3.41 10.84
C GLY A 83 -11.68 3.25 11.45
N ARG A 84 -12.22 2.05 11.29
CA ARG A 84 -13.48 1.59 11.86
C ARG A 84 -13.29 0.39 12.75
N SER A 85 -14.11 0.32 13.78
CA SER A 85 -14.27 -0.82 14.67
C SER A 85 -15.73 -1.25 14.70
N TYR A 86 -16.01 -2.41 15.30
CA TYR A 86 -17.40 -2.77 15.61
C TYR A 86 -17.94 -1.86 16.71
N VAL A 87 -19.27 -1.71 16.74
CA VAL A 87 -19.95 -1.06 17.87
C VAL A 87 -19.43 -1.66 19.19
N PRO A 88 -19.09 -0.83 20.20
CA PRO A 88 -18.52 -1.32 21.46
C PRO A 88 -19.38 -2.40 22.11
N SER A 89 -18.76 -3.38 22.78
CA SER A 89 -19.44 -4.55 23.34
C SER A 89 -20.64 -4.23 24.24
N GLY A 90 -20.60 -3.11 24.97
CA GLY A 90 -21.71 -2.66 25.82
C GLY A 90 -22.95 -2.15 25.06
N GLN A 91 -22.84 -1.91 23.76
CA GLN A 91 -23.90 -1.44 22.86
C GLN A 91 -24.20 -2.45 21.73
N ARG A 92 -23.45 -3.56 21.67
CA ARG A 92 -23.57 -4.57 20.62
C ARG A 92 -24.63 -5.61 20.99
N THR A 93 -25.56 -5.82 20.08
CA THR A 93 -26.63 -6.81 20.13
C THR A 93 -26.50 -7.76 18.93
N THR A 94 -27.30 -8.81 18.90
CA THR A 94 -27.38 -9.70 17.73
C THR A 94 -27.92 -8.99 16.48
N GLU A 95 -28.73 -7.94 16.64
CA GLU A 95 -29.32 -7.19 15.54
C GLU A 95 -28.33 -6.22 14.89
N ASN A 96 -27.45 -5.60 15.67
CA ASN A 96 -26.41 -4.70 15.19
C ASN A 96 -25.02 -5.36 15.17
N TRP A 97 -24.97 -6.70 15.13
CA TRP A 97 -23.72 -7.45 15.32
C TRP A 97 -22.62 -7.02 14.34
N ASN A 98 -22.96 -6.73 13.09
CA ASN A 98 -22.00 -6.31 12.07
C ASN A 98 -21.92 -4.78 11.89
N SER A 99 -22.61 -4.01 12.72
CA SER A 99 -22.57 -2.55 12.66
C SER A 99 -21.21 -2.03 13.13
N VAL A 100 -20.71 -1.03 12.40
CA VAL A 100 -19.40 -0.42 12.62
C VAL A 100 -19.55 1.05 12.96
N VAL A 101 -18.55 1.59 13.65
CA VAL A 101 -18.38 3.02 13.94
C VAL A 101 -16.97 3.44 13.52
N ASP A 102 -16.77 4.71 13.19
CA ASP A 102 -15.40 5.21 13.08
C ASP A 102 -14.75 5.23 14.47
N CYS A 103 -13.48 4.83 14.52
CA CYS A 103 -12.69 4.90 15.73
C CYS A 103 -12.53 6.37 16.19
N PRO A 104 -12.38 6.63 17.50
CA PRO A 104 -12.00 7.96 17.99
C PRO A 104 -10.76 8.49 17.24
N PRO A 105 -10.69 9.80 16.92
CA PRO A 105 -9.64 10.40 16.09
C PRO A 105 -8.32 10.61 16.85
N LEU A 106 -7.87 9.56 17.54
CA LEU A 106 -6.57 9.51 18.21
C LEU A 106 -5.48 9.11 17.23
N VAL A 107 -4.33 9.76 17.35
CA VAL A 107 -3.10 9.33 16.67
C VAL A 107 -2.31 8.43 17.61
N PHE A 108 -1.85 7.30 17.11
CA PHE A 108 -1.01 6.37 17.87
C PHE A 108 0.41 6.39 17.33
N LEU A 109 1.39 6.48 18.22
CA LEU A 109 2.79 6.20 17.91
C LEU A 109 3.18 4.87 18.53
N ILE A 110 3.81 4.03 17.73
CA ILE A 110 4.28 2.70 18.10
C ILE A 110 5.79 2.68 17.92
N ASP A 111 6.48 2.46 19.04
CA ASP A 111 7.90 2.13 19.05
C ASP A 111 8.06 0.68 18.57
N LEU A 112 8.81 0.47 17.48
CA LEU A 112 8.96 -0.87 16.88
C LEU A 112 10.03 -1.73 17.57
N GLU A 113 10.93 -1.13 18.35
CA GLU A 113 11.94 -1.84 19.14
C GLU A 113 11.28 -2.52 20.33
N PHE A 114 10.44 -1.81 21.07
CA PHE A 114 9.81 -2.31 22.30
C PHE A 114 8.32 -2.67 22.17
N GLY A 115 7.65 -2.25 21.09
CA GLY A 115 6.21 -2.44 20.93
C GLY A 115 5.36 -1.47 21.77
N CYS A 116 5.96 -0.41 22.30
CA CYS A 116 5.29 0.55 23.16
C CYS A 116 4.38 1.48 22.35
N CYS A 117 3.08 1.45 22.65
CA CYS A 117 2.07 2.31 22.06
C CYS A 117 1.79 3.53 22.96
N SER A 118 1.74 4.72 22.36
CA SER A 118 1.27 5.95 22.99
C SER A 118 0.22 6.62 22.12
N SER A 119 -0.88 7.07 22.72
CA SER A 119 -1.96 7.77 22.04
C SER A 119 -1.88 9.29 22.24
N TYR A 120 -2.34 10.03 21.24
CA TYR A 120 -2.32 11.48 21.22
C TYR A 120 -3.66 12.00 20.72
N ASN A 121 -4.27 12.87 21.53
CA ASN A 121 -5.47 13.60 21.17
C ASN A 121 -5.07 14.98 20.65
N LEU A 122 -5.39 15.28 19.39
CA LEU A 122 -5.04 16.52 18.72
C LEU A 122 -6.31 17.33 18.48
N PRO A 123 -6.38 18.60 18.93
CA PRO A 123 -7.62 19.39 18.86
C PRO A 123 -8.09 19.66 17.43
N GLN A 124 -7.21 19.57 16.44
CA GLN A 124 -7.53 19.70 15.02
C GLN A 124 -8.32 18.49 14.47
N LEU A 125 -8.28 17.35 15.15
CA LEU A 125 -8.91 16.10 14.72
C LEU A 125 -10.17 15.86 15.53
N THR A 126 -11.31 16.34 15.02
CA THR A 126 -12.59 16.33 15.74
C THR A 126 -13.42 15.08 15.47
N ASP A 127 -13.39 14.57 14.24
CA ASP A 127 -14.22 13.45 13.80
C ASP A 127 -13.38 12.22 13.47
N GLY A 128 -13.90 11.05 13.79
CA GLY A 128 -13.35 9.79 13.29
C GLY A 128 -13.42 9.73 11.76
N GLN A 129 -12.45 9.05 11.15
CA GLN A 129 -12.46 8.85 9.70
C GLN A 129 -11.76 7.55 9.29
N SER A 130 -12.15 7.04 8.14
CA SER A 130 -11.65 5.79 7.57
C SER A 130 -11.43 5.90 6.07
N PHE A 131 -10.65 4.97 5.49
CA PHE A 131 -10.36 4.88 4.06
C PHE A 131 -9.75 6.16 3.46
N HIS A 132 -9.02 6.92 4.26
CA HIS A 132 -8.24 8.06 3.82
C HIS A 132 -6.91 7.62 3.20
N VAL A 133 -6.32 8.50 2.40
CA VAL A 133 -4.95 8.32 1.90
C VAL A 133 -3.97 8.89 2.92
N SER A 134 -2.82 8.25 3.08
CA SER A 134 -1.74 8.71 3.96
C SER A 134 -0.38 8.57 3.27
N LEU A 135 0.37 9.66 3.19
CA LEU A 135 1.70 9.69 2.58
C LEU A 135 2.73 10.19 3.59
N SER A 136 3.83 9.47 3.76
CA SER A 136 4.88 9.84 4.71
C SER A 136 6.15 10.30 4.02
N ARG A 137 6.78 11.34 4.57
CA ARG A 137 8.11 11.82 4.18
C ARG A 137 8.83 12.29 5.44
N LYS A 138 9.98 11.67 5.73
CA LYS A 138 10.79 11.96 6.93
C LYS A 138 9.94 11.88 8.21
N ASP A 139 9.81 12.99 8.94
CA ASP A 139 9.10 13.14 10.21
C ASP A 139 7.62 13.52 10.04
N CYS A 140 7.12 13.55 8.81
CA CYS A 140 5.79 14.06 8.48
C CYS A 140 4.91 12.99 7.80
N VAL A 141 3.63 12.97 8.16
CA VAL A 141 2.56 12.19 7.50
C VAL A 141 1.46 13.13 7.03
N TYR A 142 1.17 13.11 5.74
CA TYR A 142 0.08 13.86 5.12
C TYR A 142 -1.12 12.94 4.97
N VAL A 143 -2.27 13.35 5.50
CA VAL A 143 -3.53 12.61 5.40
C VAL A 143 -4.51 13.36 4.51
N LEU A 144 -5.07 12.65 3.53
CA LEU A 144 -5.94 13.21 2.49
C LEU A 144 -7.28 12.48 2.43
N GLY A 145 -8.36 13.25 2.37
CA GLY A 145 -9.73 12.74 2.24
C GLY A 145 -10.12 11.82 3.39
N GLY A 146 -10.81 10.74 3.05
CA GLY A 146 -11.44 9.81 3.97
C GLY A 146 -12.96 9.93 3.99
N HIS A 147 -13.61 8.91 4.54
CA HIS A 147 -15.04 8.90 4.80
C HIS A 147 -15.28 9.00 6.31
N THR A 148 -16.24 9.85 6.68
CA THR A 148 -16.78 9.97 8.04
C THR A 148 -18.14 9.33 8.06
N LEU A 149 -18.26 8.20 8.75
CA LEU A 149 -19.47 7.38 8.83
C LEU A 149 -20.61 8.09 9.54
N ALA A 150 -20.31 8.84 10.61
CA ALA A 150 -21.33 9.51 11.41
C ALA A 150 -22.13 10.57 10.61
N SER A 151 -21.46 11.25 9.67
CA SER A 151 -22.07 12.26 8.80
C SER A 151 -22.29 11.79 7.37
N ASP A 152 -21.95 10.54 7.06
CA ASP A 152 -21.92 9.94 5.73
C ASP A 152 -21.30 10.87 4.66
N SER A 153 -20.11 11.39 4.95
CA SER A 153 -19.48 12.41 4.11
C SER A 153 -18.01 12.14 3.83
N ARG A 154 -17.52 12.70 2.73
CA ARG A 154 -16.11 12.66 2.31
C ARG A 154 -15.56 14.08 2.27
N PRO A 155 -15.31 14.70 3.43
CA PRO A 155 -14.79 16.05 3.46
C PRO A 155 -13.41 16.10 2.78
N PRO A 156 -13.09 17.18 2.04
CA PRO A 156 -11.81 17.35 1.35
C PRO A 156 -10.70 17.71 2.35
N ARG A 157 -10.50 16.87 3.38
CA ARG A 157 -9.52 17.07 4.43
C ARG A 157 -8.11 16.93 3.86
N LEU A 158 -7.25 17.83 4.31
CA LEU A 158 -5.81 17.71 4.15
C LEU A 158 -5.17 18.21 5.43
N PHE A 159 -4.42 17.36 6.10
CA PHE A 159 -3.66 17.76 7.26
C PHE A 159 -2.32 17.04 7.31
N LYS A 160 -1.37 17.68 7.98
CA LYS A 160 -0.01 17.22 8.18
C LYS A 160 0.17 16.89 9.66
N LEU A 161 0.49 15.64 9.96
CA LEU A 161 0.99 15.20 11.25
C LEU A 161 2.51 15.27 11.22
N ARG A 162 3.12 15.98 12.17
CA ARG A 162 4.58 16.03 12.31
C ARG A 162 4.99 15.43 13.64
N VAL A 163 6.02 14.57 13.62
CA VAL A 163 6.47 13.78 14.78
C VAL A 163 7.94 14.04 15.08
N GLU A 164 8.22 14.55 16.27
CA GLU A 164 9.59 14.75 16.76
C GLU A 164 9.93 13.68 17.81
N LEU A 165 10.83 12.75 17.45
CA LEU A 165 11.25 11.63 18.29
C LEU A 165 12.44 12.03 19.18
N LEU A 166 12.15 12.81 20.23
CA LEU A 166 13.14 13.30 21.19
C LEU A 166 13.67 12.17 22.11
N LEU A 167 14.62 12.47 22.99
CA LEU A 167 15.11 11.50 24.00
C LEU A 167 14.04 11.15 25.06
N GLY A 168 13.04 12.01 25.25
CA GLY A 168 11.91 11.80 26.15
C GLY A 168 10.64 11.41 25.41
N ARG A 169 9.50 11.99 25.82
CA ARG A 169 8.22 11.77 25.15
C ARG A 169 8.24 12.39 23.73
N PRO A 170 7.79 11.66 22.70
CA PRO A 170 7.60 12.23 21.37
C PRO A 170 6.67 13.44 21.39
N VAL A 171 6.96 14.42 20.55
CA VAL A 171 6.08 15.56 20.31
C VAL A 171 5.36 15.33 18.98
N ILE A 172 4.06 15.55 18.96
CA ILE A 172 3.25 15.48 17.74
C ILE A 172 2.44 16.75 17.57
N SER A 173 2.44 17.29 16.35
CA SER A 173 1.61 18.43 15.96
C SER A 173 0.77 18.09 14.73
N CYS A 174 -0.37 18.76 14.59
CA CYS A 174 -1.27 18.65 13.44
C CYS A 174 -1.51 20.03 12.83
N ASP A 175 -1.15 20.18 11.56
CA ASP A 175 -1.43 21.37 10.77
C ASP A 175 -2.51 21.06 9.75
N VAL A 176 -3.62 21.79 9.77
CA VAL A 176 -4.68 21.68 8.75
C VAL A 176 -4.28 22.53 7.55
N LEU A 177 -4.23 21.92 6.36
CA LEU A 177 -3.80 22.56 5.13
C LEU A 177 -5.00 22.78 4.18
N THR A 178 -4.85 23.72 3.25
CA THR A 178 -5.83 23.97 2.20
C THR A 178 -5.56 23.11 0.96
N GLY A 179 -6.56 22.91 0.10
CA GLY A 179 -6.37 22.19 -1.17
C GLY A 179 -6.47 20.67 -1.07
N GLY A 180 -7.12 20.16 -0.02
CA GLY A 180 -7.49 18.74 0.05
C GLY A 180 -8.52 18.34 -1.01
N ILE A 181 -8.64 17.04 -1.23
CA ILE A 181 -9.52 16.44 -2.22
C ILE A 181 -10.55 15.52 -1.54
N SER A 182 -11.78 15.57 -2.03
CA SER A 182 -12.87 14.72 -1.53
C SER A 182 -12.75 13.33 -2.15
N LEU A 183 -12.26 12.36 -1.38
CA LEU A 183 -12.14 10.97 -1.80
C LEU A 183 -12.18 10.00 -0.63
N SER A 184 -12.44 8.73 -0.91
CA SER A 184 -12.18 7.60 -0.01
C SER A 184 -11.73 6.38 -0.80
N SER A 185 -10.97 5.49 -0.17
CA SER A 185 -10.53 4.20 -0.76
C SER A 185 -9.74 4.37 -2.07
N ALA A 186 -9.02 5.50 -2.22
CA ALA A 186 -8.16 5.71 -3.37
C ALA A 186 -6.90 4.86 -3.27
N ILE A 187 -6.31 4.56 -4.43
CA ILE A 187 -5.07 3.80 -4.56
C ILE A 187 -3.93 4.79 -4.78
N VAL A 188 -2.83 4.58 -4.08
CA VAL A 188 -1.61 5.38 -4.21
C VAL A 188 -0.53 4.51 -4.81
N THR A 189 0.16 5.01 -5.83
CA THR A 189 1.38 4.39 -6.36
C THR A 189 2.49 5.42 -6.49
N GLN A 190 3.74 5.03 -6.22
CA GLN A 190 4.89 5.92 -6.38
C GLN A 190 5.38 5.89 -7.83
N VAL A 191 5.54 7.04 -8.48
CA VAL A 191 5.83 7.14 -9.93
C VAL A 191 7.18 7.77 -10.26
N GLY A 192 7.84 8.40 -9.30
CA GLY A 192 9.06 9.18 -9.55
C GLY A 192 10.08 9.06 -8.41
N PRO A 193 11.17 9.87 -8.47
CA PRO A 193 12.17 9.92 -7.41
C PRO A 193 11.54 10.24 -6.05
N GLU A 194 12.29 9.98 -4.96
CA GLU A 194 11.78 9.90 -3.60
C GLU A 194 10.72 10.97 -3.29
N SER A 195 9.47 10.53 -3.19
CA SER A 195 8.26 11.29 -2.80
C SER A 195 7.38 11.90 -3.90
N GLU A 196 7.42 11.38 -5.14
CA GLU A 196 6.36 11.62 -6.15
C GLU A 196 5.40 10.43 -6.29
N PHE A 197 4.10 10.70 -6.16
CA PHE A 197 3.03 9.71 -6.15
C PHE A 197 1.91 10.06 -7.12
N VAL A 198 1.14 9.06 -7.51
CA VAL A 198 -0.15 9.22 -8.15
C VAL A 198 -1.24 8.67 -7.25
N ILE A 199 -2.27 9.48 -7.01
CA ILE A 199 -3.53 9.06 -6.40
C ILE A 199 -4.52 8.79 -7.52
N MET A 200 -5.01 7.56 -7.60
CA MET A 200 -6.02 7.14 -8.57
C MET A 200 -7.22 6.48 -7.90
N GLY A 201 -8.35 6.55 -8.59
CA GLY A 201 -9.55 5.83 -8.21
C GLY A 201 -10.15 6.27 -6.88
N GLY A 202 -10.87 5.35 -6.23
CA GLY A 202 -11.65 5.62 -5.04
C GLY A 202 -13.05 6.16 -5.36
N TYR A 203 -13.64 6.87 -4.40
CA TYR A 203 -15.04 7.30 -4.45
C TYR A 203 -15.18 8.75 -4.00
N GLU A 204 -15.97 9.53 -4.74
CA GLU A 204 -16.37 10.90 -4.37
C GLU A 204 -17.66 10.90 -3.54
N SER A 205 -18.53 9.93 -3.80
CA SER A 205 -19.74 9.65 -3.02
C SER A 205 -20.08 8.16 -3.11
N ASP A 206 -21.07 7.70 -2.37
CA ASP A 206 -21.47 6.29 -2.33
C ASP A 206 -21.92 5.75 -3.70
N ASN A 207 -22.39 6.64 -4.57
CA ASN A 207 -22.88 6.31 -5.91
C ASN A 207 -21.97 6.84 -7.03
N LYS A 208 -20.81 7.43 -6.70
CA LYS A 208 -19.92 8.05 -7.69
C LYS A 208 -18.46 7.64 -7.45
N LYS A 209 -17.95 6.77 -8.33
CA LYS A 209 -16.51 6.46 -8.42
C LYS A 209 -15.74 7.68 -8.91
N ARG A 210 -14.50 7.83 -8.45
CA ARG A 210 -13.60 8.90 -8.82
C ARG A 210 -12.72 8.51 -10.02
N LEU A 211 -13.03 9.01 -11.22
CA LEU A 211 -12.28 8.64 -12.44
C LEU A 211 -11.01 9.47 -12.67
N GLU A 212 -10.88 10.62 -12.01
CA GLU A 212 -9.73 11.50 -12.11
C GLU A 212 -8.51 10.94 -11.36
N CYS A 213 -7.31 11.34 -11.78
CA CYS A 213 -6.05 11.04 -11.09
C CYS A 213 -5.37 12.34 -10.65
N ASN A 214 -4.61 12.30 -9.56
CA ASN A 214 -3.77 13.42 -9.13
C ASN A 214 -2.31 12.98 -9.02
N THR A 215 -1.40 13.86 -9.40
CA THR A 215 -0.01 13.77 -8.94
C THR A 215 0.10 14.41 -7.57
N VAL A 216 0.87 13.78 -6.69
CA VAL A 216 1.24 14.34 -5.39
C VAL A 216 2.75 14.32 -5.26
N SER A 217 3.33 15.50 -5.05
CA SER A 217 4.77 15.65 -4.78
C SER A 217 4.96 16.11 -3.34
N LEU A 218 5.83 15.44 -2.59
CA LEU A 218 6.21 15.86 -1.24
C LEU A 218 7.64 16.40 -1.24
N ASP A 219 7.83 17.62 -0.77
CA ASP A 219 9.13 18.27 -0.68
C ASP A 219 9.35 18.92 0.70
N GLU A 220 10.34 19.80 0.82
CA GLU A 220 10.60 20.53 2.07
C GLU A 220 9.53 21.57 2.40
N SER A 221 8.84 22.11 1.38
CA SER A 221 7.78 23.11 1.55
C SER A 221 6.43 22.48 1.92
N GLY A 222 6.22 21.21 1.58
CA GLY A 222 5.04 20.47 2.02
C GLY A 222 4.55 19.46 0.98
N ILE A 223 3.24 19.46 0.77
CA ILE A 223 2.53 18.60 -0.17
C ILE A 223 1.97 19.45 -1.30
N HIS A 224 2.22 19.03 -2.54
CA HIS A 224 1.70 19.69 -3.74
C HIS A 224 0.83 18.71 -4.51
N LEU A 225 -0.40 19.12 -4.82
CA LEU A 225 -1.36 18.32 -5.58
C LEU A 225 -1.60 18.98 -6.94
N THR A 226 -1.48 18.20 -8.01
CA THR A 226 -1.85 18.62 -9.36
C THR A 226 -2.81 17.61 -9.98
N SER A 227 -3.77 18.11 -10.77
CA SER A 227 -4.67 17.24 -11.53
C SER A 227 -3.91 16.62 -12.69
N ARG A 228 -4.18 15.34 -12.99
CA ARG A 228 -3.70 14.66 -14.20
C ARG A 228 -4.82 14.57 -15.23
N GLU A 229 -4.43 14.39 -16.48
CA GLU A 229 -5.37 14.02 -17.53
C GLU A 229 -6.08 12.71 -17.17
N SER A 230 -7.38 12.63 -17.47
CA SER A 230 -8.15 11.40 -17.24
C SER A 230 -7.59 10.29 -18.12
N LEU A 231 -7.37 9.12 -17.52
CA LEU A 231 -7.09 7.91 -18.29
C LEU A 231 -8.27 7.59 -19.22
N ASP A 232 -7.98 6.89 -20.32
CA ASP A 232 -9.00 6.38 -21.22
C ASP A 232 -9.64 5.11 -20.64
N TRP A 233 -10.53 5.32 -19.67
CA TRP A 233 -11.23 4.23 -18.99
C TRP A 233 -12.14 3.49 -19.96
N THR A 234 -12.07 2.15 -19.94
CA THR A 234 -13.01 1.30 -20.69
C THR A 234 -14.46 1.53 -20.24
N SER A 235 -15.42 1.21 -21.11
CA SER A 235 -16.84 1.30 -20.78
C SER A 235 -17.21 0.48 -19.54
N GLU A 236 -16.60 -0.70 -19.38
CA GLU A 236 -16.81 -1.59 -18.24
C GLU A 236 -16.39 -0.93 -16.91
N ILE A 237 -15.18 -0.35 -16.86
CA ILE A 237 -14.71 0.37 -15.66
C ILE A 237 -15.61 1.58 -15.37
N ARG A 238 -16.03 2.33 -16.41
CA ARG A 238 -16.90 3.50 -16.25
C ARG A 238 -18.27 3.11 -15.69
N GLN A 239 -18.88 2.06 -16.22
CA GLN A 239 -20.24 1.64 -15.90
C GLN A 239 -20.35 0.87 -14.57
N SER A 240 -19.31 0.15 -14.17
CA SER A 240 -19.34 -0.61 -12.92
C SER A 240 -19.60 0.27 -11.70
N LYS A 241 -20.36 -0.20 -10.72
CA LYS A 241 -20.63 0.56 -9.50
C LYS A 241 -19.43 0.63 -8.56
N THR A 242 -18.57 -0.38 -8.58
CA THR A 242 -17.48 -0.52 -7.61
C THR A 242 -16.19 -0.98 -8.27
N TRP A 243 -15.07 -0.63 -7.65
CA TRP A 243 -13.75 -1.11 -8.02
C TRP A 243 -12.90 -1.25 -6.76
N PHE A 244 -11.82 -2.01 -6.86
CA PHE A 244 -10.84 -2.13 -5.80
C PHE A 244 -9.48 -2.41 -6.43
N GLY A 245 -8.41 -2.28 -5.67
CA GLY A 245 -7.09 -2.51 -6.23
C GLY A 245 -5.99 -2.18 -5.24
N GLY A 246 -4.77 -2.26 -5.75
CA GLY A 246 -3.56 -1.96 -4.99
C GLY A 246 -2.44 -1.56 -5.92
N SER A 247 -1.49 -0.79 -5.38
CA SER A 247 -0.25 -0.53 -6.09
C SER A 247 0.58 -1.80 -6.19
N MET A 248 1.18 -1.99 -7.36
CA MET A 248 2.21 -3.00 -7.62
C MET A 248 3.61 -2.38 -7.56
N GLU A 249 3.74 -1.21 -6.93
CA GLU A 249 4.91 -0.34 -6.93
C GLU A 249 5.27 0.16 -8.35
N GLU A 250 6.35 0.96 -8.46
CA GLU A 250 6.91 1.42 -9.74
C GLU A 250 5.87 2.02 -10.71
N GLY A 251 4.96 2.83 -10.18
CA GLY A 251 3.91 3.49 -10.95
C GLY A 251 2.86 2.56 -11.54
N SER A 252 2.80 1.31 -11.08
CA SER A 252 1.83 0.31 -11.55
C SER A 252 0.72 0.07 -10.52
N VAL A 253 -0.49 -0.17 -10.99
CA VAL A 253 -1.67 -0.47 -10.17
C VAL A 253 -2.47 -1.60 -10.79
N ILE A 254 -2.81 -2.60 -9.98
CA ILE A 254 -3.81 -3.61 -10.35
C ILE A 254 -5.19 -3.15 -9.89
N LEU A 255 -6.16 -3.18 -10.79
CA LEU A 255 -7.53 -2.74 -10.59
C LEU A 255 -8.49 -3.89 -10.88
N GLY A 256 -9.33 -4.24 -9.92
CA GLY A 256 -10.41 -5.22 -10.04
C GLY A 256 -11.77 -4.54 -10.20
N VAL A 257 -12.59 -5.05 -11.12
CA VAL A 257 -13.97 -4.63 -11.37
C VAL A 257 -14.87 -5.86 -11.30
N PRO A 258 -15.96 -5.86 -10.51
CA PRO A 258 -16.87 -7.00 -10.46
C PRO A 258 -17.55 -7.24 -11.81
N ALA A 259 -17.67 -8.50 -12.20
CA ALA A 259 -18.40 -8.87 -13.42
C ALA A 259 -19.91 -8.67 -13.22
N GLU A 260 -20.55 -7.82 -14.04
CA GLU A 260 -22.00 -7.62 -14.01
C GLU A 260 -22.71 -8.58 -14.97
N GLY A 261 -23.47 -9.54 -14.43
CA GLY A 261 -24.37 -10.40 -15.24
C GLY A 261 -24.58 -11.81 -14.68
N ARG A 262 -25.80 -12.35 -14.84
CA ARG A 262 -26.15 -13.76 -14.55
C ARG A 262 -25.73 -14.70 -15.68
N GLN A 263 -24.53 -14.54 -16.25
CA GLN A 263 -24.02 -15.54 -17.19
C GLN A 263 -23.07 -16.47 -16.46
N LEU A 264 -23.18 -17.77 -16.75
CA LEU A 264 -22.54 -18.93 -16.12
C LEU A 264 -20.99 -18.95 -16.20
N LEU A 265 -20.31 -17.81 -16.19
CA LEU A 265 -18.85 -17.72 -16.24
C LEU A 265 -18.26 -17.75 -14.82
N SER A 266 -17.15 -18.47 -14.69
CA SER A 266 -16.40 -18.73 -13.44
C SER A 266 -15.70 -17.49 -12.86
N GLU A 267 -15.72 -16.35 -13.57
CA GLU A 267 -14.93 -15.18 -13.22
C GLU A 267 -15.79 -14.16 -12.46
N SER A 268 -15.45 -13.94 -11.18
CA SER A 268 -16.16 -13.00 -10.31
C SER A 268 -15.74 -11.55 -10.54
N ASN A 269 -14.53 -11.32 -11.06
CA ASN A 269 -13.95 -9.99 -11.27
C ASN A 269 -13.07 -9.98 -12.53
N TYR A 270 -13.09 -8.86 -13.25
CA TYR A 270 -12.15 -8.52 -14.30
C TYR A 270 -10.99 -7.71 -13.71
N PHE A 271 -9.76 -7.99 -14.14
CA PHE A 271 -8.56 -7.32 -13.65
C PHE A 271 -7.86 -6.54 -14.75
N TYR A 272 -7.42 -5.32 -14.41
CA TYR A 272 -6.76 -4.37 -15.29
C TYR A 272 -5.44 -3.94 -14.66
N LEU A 273 -4.40 -3.76 -15.50
CA LEU A 273 -3.14 -3.17 -15.10
C LEU A 273 -3.08 -1.72 -15.62
N VAL A 274 -2.90 -0.76 -14.72
CA VAL A 274 -2.72 0.65 -15.04
C VAL A 274 -1.28 1.03 -14.74
N LYS A 275 -0.56 1.58 -15.74
CA LYS A 275 0.83 2.05 -15.61
C LYS A 275 0.88 3.57 -15.78
N PHE A 276 1.60 4.25 -14.90
CA PHE A 276 1.82 5.71 -14.94
C PHE A 276 3.23 6.13 -15.35
N CYS A 277 4.20 5.22 -15.27
CA CYS A 277 5.53 5.43 -15.83
C CYS A 277 5.50 5.09 -17.31
N GLN A 278 5.93 6.01 -18.17
CA GLN A 278 6.23 5.67 -19.57
C GLN A 278 7.39 4.69 -19.58
N GLU A 279 7.25 3.58 -20.30
CA GLU A 279 8.42 2.87 -20.82
C GLU A 279 9.17 3.90 -21.66
N GLU A 280 10.43 4.18 -21.34
CA GLU A 280 11.29 4.98 -22.23
C GLU A 280 11.21 4.32 -23.61
N ASP A 281 10.66 5.06 -24.58
CA ASP A 281 10.45 4.56 -25.92
C ASP A 281 11.81 4.11 -26.48
N PRO A 282 12.07 2.81 -26.72
CA PRO A 282 13.37 2.35 -27.23
C PRO A 282 13.65 2.88 -28.65
N LEU A 283 12.67 3.54 -29.27
CA LEU A 283 12.75 4.19 -30.56
C LEU A 283 13.54 5.51 -30.56
N GLN A 284 13.89 6.08 -29.39
CA GLN A 284 14.58 7.37 -29.32
C GLN A 284 16.13 7.27 -29.25
N ASN A 285 16.69 6.08 -29.48
CA ASN A 285 18.14 5.87 -29.69
C ASN A 285 18.51 5.32 -31.08
N CYS A 286 17.56 5.14 -31.99
CA CYS A 286 17.83 4.70 -33.36
C CYS A 286 17.68 5.86 -34.34
N SER A 287 18.50 6.89 -34.19
CA SER A 287 18.70 7.92 -35.20
C SER A 287 20.16 7.90 -35.67
N GLN A 288 20.49 6.88 -36.47
CA GLN A 288 21.55 6.99 -37.46
C GLN A 288 20.97 6.56 -38.81
N GLU A 289 20.72 7.56 -39.66
CA GLU A 289 20.65 7.40 -41.10
C GLU A 289 22.00 6.85 -41.60
N SER A 290 22.02 5.70 -42.25
CA SER A 290 22.87 5.50 -43.44
C SER A 290 22.40 4.30 -44.28
N THR A 291 21.96 4.64 -45.47
CA THR A 291 21.72 3.89 -46.71
C THR A 291 22.45 2.54 -46.91
N ASP A 292 21.68 1.58 -47.42
CA ASP A 292 21.98 0.53 -48.41
C ASP A 292 23.45 0.22 -48.73
N GLN A 293 23.86 -1.04 -48.47
CA GLN A 293 24.67 -1.81 -49.43
C GLN A 293 24.55 -3.32 -49.15
N GLU A 294 24.08 -4.03 -50.17
CA GLU A 294 24.04 -5.48 -50.30
C GLU A 294 25.45 -6.08 -50.23
N GLN A 295 25.65 -7.14 -49.44
CA GLN A 295 26.59 -8.20 -49.82
C GLN A 295 26.24 -9.52 -49.15
N GLU A 296 25.79 -10.48 -49.97
CA GLU A 296 25.81 -11.91 -49.68
C GLU A 296 27.25 -12.36 -49.39
N ASP A 297 27.49 -13.13 -48.32
CA ASP A 297 28.31 -14.35 -48.44
C ASP A 297 28.19 -15.28 -47.21
N THR A 298 27.62 -16.45 -47.50
CA THR A 298 28.01 -17.83 -47.11
C THR A 298 28.26 -18.30 -45.66
N ALA A 299 27.62 -19.46 -45.43
CA ALA A 299 28.10 -20.68 -44.74
C ALA A 299 27.75 -20.91 -43.25
N GLN A 300 26.80 -21.84 -43.11
CA GLN A 300 26.47 -22.73 -42.00
C GLN A 300 27.68 -23.22 -41.19
N LEU A 301 27.54 -23.29 -39.85
CA LEU A 301 28.03 -24.41 -39.04
C LEU A 301 27.11 -24.62 -37.83
N GLU A 302 26.41 -25.76 -37.85
CA GLU A 302 25.90 -26.45 -36.66
C GLU A 302 27.09 -26.94 -35.82
N ASP A 303 27.01 -26.83 -34.49
CA ASP A 303 27.29 -28.01 -33.68
C ASP A 303 26.53 -27.98 -32.36
N SER A 304 26.10 -29.17 -31.98
CA SER A 304 25.18 -29.49 -30.89
C SER A 304 25.96 -30.10 -29.73
N GLU A 305 25.65 -29.71 -28.49
CA GLU A 305 25.93 -30.60 -27.36
C GLU A 305 24.87 -30.46 -26.26
N GLU A 306 23.99 -31.46 -26.20
CA GLU A 306 23.04 -31.70 -25.11
C GLU A 306 23.74 -32.40 -23.94
N LEU A 307 23.53 -31.91 -22.71
CA LEU A 307 24.01 -32.55 -21.48
C LEU A 307 22.92 -33.47 -20.91
N TYR A 308 23.13 -34.79 -21.03
CA TYR A 308 22.35 -35.81 -20.31
C TYR A 308 22.91 -36.05 -18.91
N PHE A 309 22.06 -35.94 -17.89
CA PHE A 309 22.38 -36.37 -16.52
C PHE A 309 22.13 -37.87 -16.37
N SER A 310 23.20 -38.65 -16.24
CA SER A 310 23.12 -40.04 -15.77
C SER A 310 23.03 -40.08 -14.25
N ARG A 311 21.96 -40.68 -13.74
CA ARG A 311 21.77 -41.08 -12.35
C ARG A 311 21.89 -42.60 -12.31
N GLU A 312 22.90 -43.13 -11.62
CA GLU A 312 22.96 -44.55 -11.29
C GLU A 312 22.89 -44.75 -9.76
N PRO A 313 22.05 -45.69 -9.29
CA PRO A 313 22.01 -46.15 -7.90
C PRO A 313 22.77 -47.48 -7.78
N HIS A 314 23.76 -47.59 -6.89
CA HIS A 314 24.21 -48.90 -6.44
C HIS A 314 24.60 -48.89 -4.95
N GLU A 315 23.77 -49.58 -4.17
CA GLU A 315 24.12 -50.29 -2.94
C GLU A 315 25.18 -51.34 -3.25
N ILE A 316 26.25 -51.42 -2.46
CA ILE A 316 26.95 -52.68 -2.13
C ILE A 316 27.49 -52.55 -0.69
N GLU A 317 27.03 -53.47 0.17
CA GLU A 317 27.58 -53.79 1.49
C GLU A 317 28.91 -54.57 1.39
N ASP A 318 29.67 -54.51 2.48
CA ASP A 318 30.65 -55.50 2.97
C ASP A 318 32.08 -55.48 2.38
N ASP A 319 33.05 -55.12 3.23
CA ASP A 319 34.06 -56.07 3.73
C ASP A 319 34.97 -55.38 4.77
N GLY A 320 35.14 -56.04 5.92
CA GLY A 320 35.73 -55.49 7.15
C GLY A 320 37.26 -55.58 7.31
N VAL A 321 37.74 -54.92 8.38
CA VAL A 321 38.62 -55.43 9.46
C VAL A 321 38.31 -54.61 10.72
#